data_AF-A0A150RJ90-F1
#
_entry.id   AF-A0A150RJ90-F1
#
_cell.length_a   1.000
_cell.length_b   1.000
_cell.length_c   1.000
_cell.angle_alpha   90.00
_cell.angle_beta   90.00
_cell.angle_gamma   90.00
#
_symmetry.space_group_name_H-M   'P 1'
#
loop_
_entity.id
_entity.type
_entity.pdbx_description
1 polymer ?
#
loop_
_entity_poly.entity_id
_entity_poly.type
_entity_poly.pdbx_seq_one_letter_code
_entity_poly.pdbx_strand_id
1 'polypeptide(L)'
;MVYEVGGLMGYLWLEVDTTDLCSTSYGQCYLSLSGGNFLAGATGFIGYTAMERLDLGVRAQISLHSSAGVLIALGPSVSYPLGEQFRVGSTLLFGTATQTGRAYEQGNGYSSDLTVEASVPLGFSLGLGAELGMKLMDGPSGALFLQTTPLFLVGADGVAASLPLGMAYRWD
;
A
#
# COMPACT_ATOMS: atom_id res chain seq x y z
N MET A 1 -1.14 10.26 24.51
CA MET A 1 -0.39 10.41 23.25
C MET A 1 -0.54 9.10 22.56
N VAL A 2 -0.98 9.08 21.32
CA VAL A 2 -1.63 7.90 20.77
C VAL A 2 -0.73 7.20 19.77
N TYR A 3 -0.56 5.90 19.96
CA TYR A 3 0.28 5.05 19.11
C TYR A 3 -0.53 3.83 18.67
N GLU A 4 -0.32 3.40 17.44
CA GLU A 4 -0.94 2.19 16.89
C GLU A 4 0.11 1.46 16.07
N VAL A 5 0.17 0.14 16.23
CA VAL A 5 1.02 -0.73 15.41
C VAL A 5 0.22 -1.99 15.09
N GLY A 6 0.22 -2.38 13.82
CA GLY A 6 -0.51 -3.53 13.36
C GLY A 6 0.19 -4.29 12.23
N GLY A 7 -0.15 -5.57 12.12
CA GLY A 7 0.20 -6.41 11.00
C GLY A 7 -1.01 -6.54 10.07
N LEU A 8 -0.75 -6.57 8.77
CA LEU A 8 -1.79 -6.64 7.75
C LEU A 8 -1.43 -7.56 6.59
N MET A 9 -2.45 -8.05 5.91
CA MET A 9 -2.35 -8.86 4.71
C MET A 9 -3.54 -8.56 3.79
N GLY A 10 -3.35 -8.66 2.49
CA GLY A 10 -4.43 -8.35 1.56
C GLY A 10 -4.00 -8.38 0.11
N TYR A 11 -4.68 -7.57 -0.69
CA TYR A 11 -4.49 -7.50 -2.13
C TYR A 11 -4.01 -6.12 -2.57
N LEU A 12 -3.01 -6.10 -3.44
CA LEU A 12 -2.49 -4.93 -4.13
C LEU A 12 -2.80 -5.10 -5.62
N TRP A 13 -3.54 -4.16 -6.16
CA TRP A 13 -3.67 -3.96 -7.59
C TRP A 13 -2.72 -2.85 -8.00
N LEU A 14 -1.81 -3.17 -8.91
CA LEU A 14 -0.90 -2.21 -9.51
C LEU A 14 -1.11 -2.20 -11.01
N GLU A 15 -1.31 -1.02 -11.56
CA GLU A 15 -1.36 -0.78 -13.00
C GLU A 15 -0.31 0.28 -13.32
N VAL A 16 0.70 -0.11 -14.11
CA VAL A 16 1.82 0.76 -14.49
C VAL A 16 1.77 1.00 -15.99
N ASP A 17 1.99 2.25 -16.40
CA ASP A 17 2.28 2.61 -17.77
C ASP A 17 3.66 2.07 -18.18
N THR A 18 3.71 1.35 -19.29
CA THR A 18 4.84 0.47 -19.65
C THR A 18 5.82 1.12 -20.61
N THR A 19 5.70 2.43 -20.84
CA THR A 19 6.32 3.12 -21.98
C THR A 19 7.83 3.30 -21.90
N ASP A 20 8.46 3.27 -20.71
CA ASP A 20 9.86 3.67 -20.58
C ASP A 20 10.88 2.52 -20.60
N LEU A 21 10.47 1.28 -20.31
CA LEU A 21 11.38 0.11 -20.26
C LEU A 21 11.82 -0.39 -21.65
N CYS A 22 11.15 0.05 -22.71
CA CYS A 22 11.29 -0.49 -24.06
C CYS A 22 11.88 0.52 -25.07
N SER A 23 12.45 1.63 -24.60
CA SER A 23 12.86 2.76 -25.44
C SER A 23 14.12 2.51 -26.32
N THR A 24 14.76 1.35 -26.22
CA THR A 24 16.07 1.09 -26.85
C THR A 24 16.07 0.10 -28.03
N SER A 25 14.95 -0.51 -28.43
CA SER A 25 14.99 -1.61 -29.42
C SER A 25 13.95 -1.48 -30.55
N TYR A 26 14.35 -1.83 -31.78
CA TYR A 26 13.54 -1.79 -33.02
C TYR A 26 12.46 -2.91 -33.09
N GLY A 27 12.03 -3.47 -31.95
CA GLY A 27 11.11 -4.60 -31.85
C GLY A 27 9.88 -4.31 -30.97
N GLN A 28 8.88 -5.19 -31.02
CA GLN A 28 7.73 -5.09 -30.10
C GLN A 28 8.15 -5.64 -28.73
N CYS A 29 7.99 -4.82 -27.70
CA CYS A 29 8.34 -5.14 -26.32
C CYS A 29 7.08 -5.51 -25.55
N TYR A 30 7.12 -6.63 -24.85
CA TYR A 30 6.00 -7.12 -24.06
C TYR A 30 6.42 -7.20 -22.59
N LEU A 31 5.59 -6.60 -21.73
CA LEU A 31 5.75 -6.68 -20.28
C LEU A 31 4.69 -7.62 -19.71
N SER A 32 5.12 -8.62 -18.95
CA SER A 32 4.25 -9.48 -18.15
C SER A 32 4.57 -9.27 -16.67
N LEU A 33 3.71 -8.54 -15.98
CA LEU A 33 3.78 -8.39 -14.53
C LEU A 33 3.51 -9.75 -13.87
N SER A 34 4.23 -10.08 -12.81
CA SER A 34 4.00 -11.35 -12.11
C SER A 34 2.58 -11.38 -11.54
N GLY A 35 1.79 -12.42 -11.88
CA GLY A 35 0.37 -12.56 -11.57
C GLY A 35 -0.03 -12.79 -10.10
N GLY A 36 0.80 -12.38 -9.15
CA GLY A 36 0.48 -12.43 -7.71
C GLY A 36 0.17 -11.04 -7.19
N ASN A 37 -1.03 -10.86 -6.61
CA ASN A 37 -1.50 -9.59 -6.05
C ASN A 37 -1.44 -9.54 -4.51
N PHE A 38 -0.80 -10.53 -3.86
CA PHE A 38 -0.82 -10.65 -2.41
C PHE A 38 0.16 -9.68 -1.76
N LEU A 39 -0.28 -8.97 -0.74
CA LEU A 39 0.55 -8.11 0.10
C LEU A 39 0.52 -8.57 1.56
N ALA A 40 1.65 -8.48 2.25
CA ALA A 40 1.74 -8.63 3.70
C ALA A 40 2.67 -7.58 4.28
N GLY A 41 2.33 -7.01 5.43
CA GLY A 41 3.03 -5.85 5.92
C GLY A 41 2.61 -5.39 7.30
N ALA A 42 2.98 -4.15 7.58
CA ALA A 42 2.67 -3.46 8.81
C ALA A 42 2.04 -2.10 8.53
N THR A 43 1.20 -1.66 9.45
CA THR A 43 0.72 -0.28 9.54
C THR A 43 1.05 0.28 10.92
N GLY A 44 1.23 1.59 10.99
CA GLY A 44 1.32 2.28 12.26
C GLY A 44 0.73 3.68 12.19
N PHE A 45 0.31 4.18 13.34
CA PHE A 45 -0.12 5.55 13.54
C PHE A 45 0.54 6.13 14.79
N ILE A 46 0.98 7.38 14.71
CA ILE A 46 1.52 8.13 15.84
C ILE A 46 0.88 9.50 15.83
N GLY A 47 0.30 9.91 16.95
CA GLY A 47 -0.43 11.16 17.02
C GLY A 47 -0.83 11.59 18.43
N TYR A 48 -1.77 12.52 18.49
CA TYR A 48 -2.35 13.02 19.71
C TYR A 48 -3.85 13.26 19.52
N THR A 49 -4.59 13.16 20.61
CA THR A 49 -6.01 13.48 20.65
C THR A 49 -6.17 15.00 20.77
N ALA A 50 -6.63 15.65 19.70
CA ALA A 50 -6.74 17.10 19.61
C ALA A 50 -8.06 17.63 20.19
N MET A 51 -9.13 16.85 20.05
CA MET A 51 -10.46 17.12 20.61
C MET A 51 -10.97 15.85 21.29
N GLU A 52 -12.05 15.92 22.07
CA GLU A 52 -12.60 14.80 22.86
C GLU A 52 -12.74 13.47 22.10
N ARG A 53 -12.80 13.50 20.77
CA ARG A 53 -12.92 12.31 19.90
C ARG A 53 -12.10 12.40 18.61
N LEU A 54 -11.11 13.29 18.52
CA LEU A 54 -10.38 13.49 17.26
C LEU A 54 -8.89 13.23 17.45
N ASP A 55 -8.39 12.17 16.83
CA ASP A 55 -6.97 11.84 16.82
C ASP A 55 -6.32 12.39 15.55
N LEU A 56 -5.27 13.20 15.72
CA LEU A 56 -4.47 13.78 14.64
C LEU A 56 -3.06 13.22 14.71
N GLY A 57 -2.51 12.82 13.56
CA GLY A 57 -1.17 12.24 13.55
C GLY A 57 -0.66 11.92 12.15
N VAL A 58 0.29 11.00 12.12
CA VAL A 58 0.88 10.45 10.91
C VAL A 58 0.61 8.97 10.88
N ARG A 59 0.15 8.47 9.72
CA ARG A 59 -0.03 7.05 9.46
C ARG A 59 1.00 6.60 8.43
N ALA A 60 1.55 5.41 8.64
CA ALA A 60 2.47 4.75 7.73
C ALA A 60 1.98 3.33 7.41
N GLN A 61 2.28 2.86 6.21
CA GLN A 61 2.06 1.51 5.75
C GLN A 61 3.27 1.04 4.95
N ILE A 62 3.76 -0.15 5.28
CA ILE A 62 4.87 -0.80 4.59
C ILE A 62 4.44 -2.25 4.32
N SER A 63 4.53 -2.71 3.09
CA SER A 63 4.11 -4.07 2.73
C SER A 63 4.99 -4.67 1.64
N LEU A 64 5.23 -5.97 1.75
CA LEU A 64 5.88 -6.79 0.74
C LEU A 64 4.82 -7.41 -0.15
N HIS A 65 5.06 -7.39 -1.45
CA HIS A 65 4.19 -7.95 -2.47
C HIS A 65 4.75 -9.30 -2.96
N SER A 66 3.87 -10.26 -3.24
CA SER A 66 4.25 -11.63 -3.65
C SER A 66 5.13 -11.69 -4.89
N SER A 67 5.07 -10.67 -5.74
CA SER A 67 5.94 -10.50 -6.91
C SER A 67 7.24 -9.76 -6.56
N ALA A 68 7.87 -10.04 -5.43
CA ALA A 68 9.07 -9.34 -4.95
C ALA A 68 8.97 -7.78 -5.00
N GLY A 69 7.78 -7.25 -4.75
CA GLY A 69 7.49 -5.82 -4.78
C GLY A 69 7.34 -5.21 -3.38
N VAL A 70 7.26 -3.90 -3.30
CA VAL A 70 7.11 -3.17 -2.02
C VAL A 70 6.07 -2.06 -2.19
N LEU A 71 5.20 -1.89 -1.19
CA LEU A 71 4.34 -0.72 -1.01
C LEU A 71 4.81 0.04 0.22
N ILE A 72 5.16 1.31 0.06
CA ILE A 72 5.46 2.23 1.16
C ILE A 72 4.58 3.45 1.00
N ALA A 73 3.79 3.79 2.01
CA ALA A 73 2.95 4.98 2.01
C ALA A 73 2.95 5.62 3.40
N LEU A 74 3.04 6.95 3.46
CA LEU A 74 3.01 7.71 4.70
C LEU A 74 2.28 9.03 4.53
N GLY A 75 1.68 9.55 5.60
CA GLY A 75 1.23 10.93 5.59
C GLY A 75 0.27 11.30 6.71
N PRO A 76 -0.23 12.54 6.70
CA PRO A 76 -1.09 13.04 7.76
C PRO A 76 -2.41 12.27 7.78
N SER A 77 -2.84 11.91 8.98
CA SER A 77 -4.03 11.11 9.23
C SER A 77 -4.89 11.73 10.32
N VAL A 78 -6.19 11.58 10.12
CA VAL A 78 -7.22 11.91 11.10
C VAL A 78 -8.01 10.65 11.40
N SER A 79 -8.25 10.36 12.67
CA SER A 79 -9.02 9.19 13.08
C SER A 79 -10.02 9.57 14.18
N TYR A 80 -11.20 8.95 14.13
CA TYR A 80 -12.35 9.27 14.97
C TYR A 80 -13.01 7.97 15.47
N PRO A 81 -13.24 7.80 16.78
CA PRO A 81 -14.01 6.69 17.31
C PRO A 81 -15.50 6.89 17.03
N LEU A 82 -16.09 5.95 16.28
CA LEU A 82 -17.52 5.89 16.02
C LEU A 82 -18.19 5.01 17.07
N GLY A 83 -18.56 5.63 18.20
CA GLY A 83 -19.06 4.92 19.37
C GLY A 83 -17.95 4.18 20.12
N GLU A 84 -18.31 3.13 20.84
CA GLU A 84 -17.35 2.37 21.68
C GLU A 84 -16.59 1.29 20.90
N GLN A 85 -17.15 0.84 19.78
CA GLN A 85 -16.71 -0.36 19.05
C GLN A 85 -15.96 -0.05 17.76
N PHE A 86 -16.30 1.04 17.07
CA PHE A 86 -15.76 1.31 15.74
C PHE A 86 -14.84 2.53 15.74
N ARG A 87 -13.91 2.54 14.79
CA ARG A 87 -13.06 3.69 14.48
C ARG A 87 -13.02 3.87 12.96
N VAL A 88 -13.07 5.12 12.55
CA VAL A 88 -12.95 5.51 11.14
C VAL A 88 -11.92 6.62 10.99
N GLY A 89 -11.20 6.62 9.88
CA GLY A 89 -10.19 7.63 9.63
C GLY A 89 -9.94 7.86 8.16
N SER A 90 -9.25 8.96 7.88
CA SER A 90 -8.81 9.35 6.54
C SER A 90 -7.35 9.77 6.60
N THR A 91 -6.60 9.44 5.56
CA THR A 91 -5.17 9.75 5.45
C THR A 91 -4.88 10.30 4.07
N LEU A 92 -4.13 11.39 4.00
CA LEU A 92 -3.46 11.81 2.76
C LEU A 92 -2.11 11.09 2.73
N LEU A 93 -1.84 10.35 1.66
CA LEU A 93 -0.67 9.48 1.55
C LEU A 93 0.30 9.99 0.49
N PHE A 94 1.57 9.87 0.79
CA PHE A 94 2.70 10.03 -0.10
C PHE A 94 3.48 8.73 -0.06
N GLY A 95 3.75 8.15 -1.22
CA GLY A 95 4.30 6.80 -1.25
C GLY A 95 4.78 6.34 -2.60
N THR A 96 5.07 5.06 -2.68
CA THR A 96 5.43 4.36 -3.90
C THR A 96 5.02 2.91 -3.78
N ALA A 97 4.75 2.28 -4.91
CA ALA A 97 4.61 0.83 -5.00
C ALA A 97 5.52 0.32 -6.12
N THR A 98 6.08 -0.86 -5.94
CA THR A 98 6.89 -1.56 -6.94
C THR A 98 6.36 -2.96 -7.16
N GLN A 99 6.49 -3.45 -8.39
CA GLN A 99 6.20 -4.83 -8.75
C GLN A 99 7.29 -5.35 -9.67
N THR A 100 7.79 -6.55 -9.42
CA THR A 100 8.66 -7.21 -10.40
C THR A 100 7.83 -7.96 -11.44
N GLY A 101 8.34 -7.96 -12.67
CA GLY A 101 7.77 -8.64 -13.81
C GLY A 101 8.86 -9.15 -14.72
N ARG A 102 8.44 -9.67 -15.87
CA ARG A 102 9.32 -10.13 -16.94
C ARG A 102 9.07 -9.28 -18.17
N ALA A 103 10.14 -8.70 -18.71
CA ALA A 103 10.14 -8.06 -20.02
C ALA A 103 10.72 -9.04 -21.05
N TYR A 104 10.11 -9.11 -22.24
CA TYR A 104 10.67 -9.84 -23.38
C TYR A 104 10.48 -9.04 -24.67
N GLU A 105 11.48 -9.11 -25.55
CA GLU A 105 11.46 -8.48 -26.87
C GLU A 105 11.11 -9.52 -27.94
N GLN A 106 10.14 -9.21 -28.79
CA GLN A 106 9.85 -10.01 -29.98
C GLN A 106 10.45 -9.33 -31.22
N GLY A 107 11.53 -9.92 -31.76
CA GLY A 107 12.11 -9.52 -33.03
C GLY A 107 11.37 -10.15 -34.22
N ASN A 108 11.35 -9.45 -35.36
CA ASN A 108 10.79 -9.95 -36.62
C ASN A 108 11.61 -11.15 -37.14
N GLY A 109 11.25 -12.37 -36.73
CA GLY A 109 11.72 -13.63 -37.33
C GLY A 109 12.69 -14.48 -36.49
N TYR A 110 13.14 -14.01 -35.33
CA TYR A 110 13.90 -14.81 -34.36
C TYR A 110 13.38 -14.53 -32.94
N SER A 111 12.86 -15.54 -32.26
CA SER A 111 12.52 -15.46 -30.83
C SER A 111 13.82 -15.50 -30.03
N SER A 112 14.45 -14.35 -29.83
CA SER A 112 15.42 -14.21 -28.76
C SER A 112 14.63 -14.06 -27.46
N ASP A 113 14.42 -15.17 -26.74
CA ASP A 113 13.78 -15.21 -25.42
C ASP A 113 14.69 -14.56 -24.34
N LEU A 114 15.08 -13.30 -24.56
CA LEU A 114 15.76 -12.53 -23.53
C LEU A 114 14.71 -12.08 -22.51
N THR A 115 14.46 -12.95 -21.53
CA THR A 115 13.61 -12.63 -20.38
C THR A 115 14.45 -11.89 -19.35
N VAL A 116 14.19 -10.60 -19.18
CA VAL A 116 14.85 -9.79 -18.14
C VAL A 116 13.87 -9.54 -17.01
N GLU A 117 14.31 -9.73 -15.77
CA GLU A 117 13.55 -9.29 -14.60
C GLU A 117 13.53 -7.76 -14.59
N ALA A 118 12.33 -7.19 -14.63
CA ALA A 118 12.13 -5.76 -14.55
C ALA A 118 11.40 -5.44 -13.24
N SER A 119 11.87 -4.42 -12.51
CA SER A 119 11.15 -3.84 -11.40
C SER A 119 10.51 -2.55 -11.87
N VAL A 120 9.20 -2.44 -11.69
CA VAL A 120 8.42 -1.33 -12.19
C VAL A 120 7.88 -0.52 -11.01
N PRO A 121 8.42 0.68 -10.76
CA PRO A 121 7.92 1.56 -9.70
C PRO A 121 6.76 2.43 -10.21
N LEU A 122 5.89 2.87 -9.30
CA LEU A 122 4.95 3.99 -9.53
C LEU A 122 5.62 5.37 -9.54
N GLY A 123 6.92 5.41 -9.23
CA GLY A 123 7.59 6.64 -8.84
C GLY A 123 7.01 7.22 -7.54
N PHE A 124 7.13 8.54 -7.37
CA PHE A 124 6.48 9.26 -6.28
C PHE A 124 4.97 9.35 -6.54
N SER A 125 4.17 8.91 -5.59
CA SER A 125 2.72 8.87 -5.69
C SER A 125 2.04 9.66 -4.58
N LEU A 126 0.93 10.30 -4.92
CA LEU A 126 -0.02 10.91 -3.98
C LEU A 126 -1.26 10.03 -3.90
N GLY A 127 -1.87 9.93 -2.72
CA GLY A 127 -3.04 9.10 -2.56
C GLY A 127 -3.89 9.39 -1.36
N LEU A 128 -4.95 8.59 -1.24
CA LEU A 128 -5.89 8.63 -0.14
C LEU A 128 -5.94 7.25 0.52
N GLY A 129 -6.00 7.25 1.84
CA GLY A 129 -6.29 6.09 2.66
C GLY A 129 -7.54 6.31 3.48
N ALA A 130 -8.28 5.24 3.73
CA ALA A 130 -9.29 5.22 4.78
C ALA A 130 -8.90 4.19 5.83
N GLU A 131 -9.35 4.41 7.06
CA GLU A 131 -9.22 3.47 8.16
C GLU A 131 -10.63 3.02 8.57
N LEU A 132 -10.79 1.72 8.76
CA LEU A 132 -11.93 1.15 9.48
C LEU A 132 -11.39 0.13 10.48
N GLY A 133 -11.61 0.41 11.77
CA GLY A 133 -11.24 -0.44 12.88
C GLY A 133 -12.45 -0.90 13.66
N MET A 134 -12.49 -2.19 14.02
CA MET A 134 -13.43 -2.76 14.96
C MET A 134 -12.67 -3.24 16.19
N LYS A 135 -12.99 -2.67 17.34
CA LYS A 135 -12.41 -3.05 18.62
C LYS A 135 -12.80 -4.49 18.95
N LEU A 136 -11.79 -5.31 19.22
CA LEU A 136 -11.95 -6.71 19.63
C LEU A 136 -11.83 -6.88 21.14
N MET A 137 -10.92 -6.12 21.76
CA MET A 137 -10.61 -6.24 23.18
C MET A 137 -10.09 -4.91 23.72
N ASP A 138 -10.55 -4.52 24.91
CA ASP A 138 -9.95 -3.45 25.70
C ASP A 138 -9.04 -4.05 26.79
N GLY A 139 -7.91 -3.39 27.03
CA GLY A 139 -6.96 -3.73 28.08
C GLY A 139 -6.53 -2.49 28.88
N PRO A 140 -5.76 -2.68 29.97
CA PRO A 140 -5.37 -1.58 30.86
C PRO A 140 -4.51 -0.49 30.19
N SER A 141 -3.79 -0.86 29.13
CA SER A 141 -2.81 -0.02 28.44
C SER A 141 -3.19 0.34 27.00
N GLY A 142 -4.37 -0.08 26.54
CA GLY A 142 -4.73 0.03 25.12
C GLY A 142 -5.75 -0.99 24.67
N ALA A 143 -6.03 -1.01 23.38
CA ALA A 143 -7.07 -1.85 22.77
C ALA A 143 -6.59 -2.53 21.48
N LEU A 144 -7.09 -3.74 21.26
CA LEU A 144 -6.84 -4.52 20.05
C LEU A 144 -7.98 -4.30 19.06
N PHE A 145 -7.63 -4.00 17.82
CA PHE A 145 -8.56 -3.75 16.72
C PHE A 145 -8.33 -4.76 15.59
N LEU A 146 -9.43 -5.23 15.00
CA LEU A 146 -9.45 -5.73 13.64
C LEU A 146 -9.56 -4.52 12.71
N GLN A 147 -8.64 -4.34 11.78
CA GLN A 147 -8.52 -3.11 11.02
C GLN A 147 -8.27 -3.36 9.54
N THR A 148 -8.89 -2.55 8.71
CA THR A 148 -8.56 -2.42 7.29
C THR A 148 -8.15 -0.98 6.98
N THR A 149 -7.11 -0.84 6.16
CA THR A 149 -6.62 0.45 5.68
C THR A 149 -6.57 0.48 4.17
N PRO A 150 -7.73 0.48 3.47
CA PRO A 150 -7.72 0.61 2.03
C PRO A 150 -7.00 1.90 1.63
N LEU A 151 -6.15 1.79 0.62
CA LEU A 151 -5.49 2.95 0.03
C LEU A 151 -5.54 2.93 -1.50
N PHE A 152 -5.41 4.12 -2.06
CA PHE A 152 -5.30 4.36 -3.49
C PHE A 152 -4.20 5.40 -3.73
N LEU A 153 -3.21 5.05 -4.53
CA LEU A 153 -2.07 5.88 -4.91
C LEU A 153 -2.13 6.16 -6.42
N VAL A 154 -1.82 7.39 -6.80
CA VAL A 154 -1.63 7.82 -8.19
C VAL A 154 -0.22 8.38 -8.32
N GLY A 155 0.59 7.71 -9.13
CA GLY A 155 1.96 8.09 -9.47
C GLY A 155 2.06 8.60 -10.89
N ALA A 156 3.27 9.03 -11.28
CA ALA A 156 3.55 9.41 -12.66
C ALA A 156 3.41 8.21 -13.61
N ASP A 157 3.76 7.03 -13.11
CA ASP A 157 3.84 5.82 -13.90
C ASP A 157 2.59 4.95 -13.74
N GLY A 158 1.52 5.40 -13.06
CA GLY A 158 0.28 4.64 -12.97
C GLY A 158 -0.43 4.73 -11.63
N VAL A 159 -1.16 3.67 -11.25
CA VAL A 159 -1.99 3.65 -10.04
C VAL A 159 -1.79 2.37 -9.23
N ALA A 160 -1.88 2.48 -7.90
CA ALA A 160 -2.02 1.34 -7.01
C ALA A 160 -3.26 1.46 -6.14
N ALA A 161 -3.98 0.36 -5.98
CA ALA A 161 -5.03 0.21 -4.99
C ALA A 161 -4.70 -0.96 -4.06
N SER A 162 -4.89 -0.80 -2.76
CA SER A 162 -4.74 -1.92 -1.84
C SER A 162 -5.90 -2.03 -0.87
N LEU A 163 -6.26 -3.27 -0.53
CA LEU A 163 -7.28 -3.61 0.46
C LEU A 163 -6.70 -4.56 1.50
N PRO A 164 -5.92 -4.04 2.46
CA PRO A 164 -5.35 -4.83 3.54
C PRO A 164 -6.35 -5.06 4.66
N LEU A 165 -6.35 -6.25 5.25
CA LEU A 165 -7.02 -6.59 6.50
C LEU A 165 -5.96 -7.07 7.49
N GLY A 166 -6.08 -6.61 8.74
CA GLY A 166 -5.07 -6.86 9.74
C GLY A 166 -5.57 -6.67 11.15
N MET A 167 -4.65 -6.79 12.10
CA MET A 167 -4.89 -6.49 13.49
C MET A 167 -3.92 -5.41 13.93
N ALA A 168 -4.41 -4.44 14.69
CA ALA A 168 -3.61 -3.37 15.25
C ALA A 168 -3.86 -3.25 16.74
N TYR A 169 -2.78 -3.06 17.50
CA TYR A 169 -2.89 -2.69 18.91
C TYR A 169 -2.65 -1.19 19.03
N ARG A 170 -3.49 -0.52 19.81
CA ARG A 170 -3.42 0.91 20.03
C ARG A 170 -3.25 1.23 21.50
N TRP A 171 -2.34 2.14 21.80
CA TRP A 171 -2.06 2.70 23.12
C TRP A 171 -2.49 4.18 23.12
N ASP A 172 -3.22 4.61 24.14
CA ASP A 172 -3.72 5.99 24.29
C ASP A 172 -2.94 6.80 25.36
#